data_AF-A0A7M3YCV8-F1
#
_entry.id   AF-A0A7M3YCV8-F1
#
_cell.length_a   1.000
_cell.length_b   1.000
_cell.length_c   1.000
_cell.angle_alpha   90.00
_cell.angle_beta   90.00
_cell.angle_gamma   90.00
#
_symmetry.space_group_name_H-M   'P 1'
#
loop_
_entity.id
_entity.type
_entity.pdbx_description
1 polymer ?
#
loop_
_entity_poly.entity_id
_entity_poly.type
_entity_poly.pdbx_seq_one_letter_code
_entity_poly.pdbx_strand_id
1 'polypeptide(L)'
;MVSNIPGISAYYTDNGSQSITITIEELIVAFELDESKLETNSDPIHLAEFLSIELGINVSIHYVNSQSEMIESIETGEAHIGFLPSSSSLIGWKLHNLSVLGAIQNKDQLTQRYSMALVSNLGELATASSDNESSTDPFAMMQGRVSCFTGSQSPIHTILPIHYLIENEYYSPNQENVEIIETIRGYFGNQSSLLSSSSTPAGEVGAISCLSENVSEIAFVGEDALEENCNQEEQENQDWCMEIDQYLSLGQVGVSPSESVMYNPSTLDSRSRAAILNALVTLNYQMYLENYSRPGFGTYTGCYDISTHKVNSDNNREICGDEILNNILDGTGIVRTNSQEHLGLLSEVVSVVPGAY
;
A
#
# COMPACT_ATOMS: atom_id res chain seq x y z
N MET A 1 31.72 7.18 -15.07
CA MET A 1 31.33 8.53 -15.53
C MET A 1 29.82 8.53 -15.70
N VAL A 2 29.10 9.01 -14.69
CA VAL A 2 27.66 9.21 -14.75
C VAL A 2 27.48 10.70 -14.48
N SER A 3 27.43 11.49 -15.55
CA SER A 3 27.11 12.92 -15.48
C SER A 3 25.77 13.14 -16.16
N ASN A 4 24.91 13.92 -15.49
CA ASN A 4 23.64 14.49 -15.95
C ASN A 4 22.38 13.70 -15.56
N ILE A 5 22.04 13.77 -14.27
CA ILE A 5 20.64 13.89 -13.85
C ILE A 5 20.41 15.38 -13.54
N PRO A 6 19.66 16.13 -14.36
CA PRO A 6 19.31 17.52 -14.07
C PRO A 6 18.45 17.58 -12.80
N GLY A 7 18.90 18.33 -11.79
CA GLY A 7 18.12 18.62 -10.57
C GLY A 7 18.65 18.02 -9.27
N ILE A 8 19.58 17.07 -9.30
CA ILE A 8 20.11 16.44 -8.07
C ILE A 8 21.21 17.25 -7.38
N SER A 9 21.86 18.17 -8.12
CA SER A 9 22.92 19.04 -7.59
C SER A 9 22.42 20.18 -6.70
N ALA A 10 21.10 20.32 -6.52
CA ALA A 10 20.51 21.31 -5.62
C ALA A 10 20.40 20.81 -4.16
N TYR A 11 20.65 19.53 -3.89
CA TYR A 11 20.44 18.91 -2.58
C TYR A 11 21.72 18.69 -1.76
N TYR A 12 22.89 19.10 -2.25
CA TYR A 12 24.15 19.02 -1.52
C TYR A 12 24.88 20.36 -1.53
N THR A 13 24.39 21.29 -0.71
CA THR A 13 25.24 22.36 -0.17
C THR A 13 25.03 22.45 1.33
N ASP A 14 25.93 21.81 2.09
CA ASP A 14 26.19 22.19 3.46
C ASP A 14 26.65 23.65 3.47
N ASN A 15 25.81 24.54 3.99
CA ASN A 15 26.16 25.63 4.92
C ASN A 15 24.97 26.60 5.07
N GLY A 16 24.34 26.56 6.24
CA GLY A 16 23.30 27.49 6.67
C GLY A 16 21.91 26.88 6.56
N SER A 17 21.32 26.59 7.72
CA SER A 17 19.90 26.27 7.88
C SER A 17 19.04 27.43 7.35
N GLN A 18 18.82 27.50 6.04
CA GLN A 18 17.68 28.22 5.51
C GLN A 18 16.47 27.36 5.86
N SER A 19 15.63 27.85 6.78
CA SER A 19 14.34 27.20 7.01
C SER A 19 13.62 27.15 5.68
N ILE A 20 13.29 25.95 5.21
CA ILE A 20 12.46 25.78 4.03
C ILE A 20 11.07 26.26 4.47
N THR A 21 10.75 27.51 4.18
CA THR A 21 9.44 28.09 4.48
C THR A 21 8.47 27.66 3.40
N ILE A 22 7.40 26.99 3.82
CA ILE A 22 6.25 26.64 2.96
C ILE A 22 5.64 27.90 2.35
N THR A 23 5.14 27.82 1.11
CA THR A 23 4.64 29.01 0.40
C THR A 23 3.12 29.12 0.36
N ILE A 24 2.41 28.00 0.53
CA ILE A 24 0.95 27.96 0.65
C ILE A 24 0.52 28.45 2.04
N GLU A 25 -0.64 29.10 2.11
CA GLU A 25 -1.22 29.61 3.37
C GLU A 25 -1.92 28.51 4.19
N GLU A 26 -2.37 27.47 3.50
CA GLU A 26 -3.04 26.29 4.07
C GLU A 26 -2.65 25.05 3.27
N LEU A 27 -2.42 23.94 3.97
CA LEU A 27 -2.28 22.61 3.37
C LEU A 27 -3.61 21.85 3.47
N ILE A 28 -4.14 21.43 2.33
CA ILE A 28 -5.33 20.58 2.23
C ILE A 28 -4.89 19.15 1.90
N VAL A 29 -5.24 18.20 2.76
CA VAL A 29 -4.89 16.78 2.63
C VAL A 29 -6.15 15.98 2.34
N ALA A 30 -6.18 15.25 1.23
CA ALA A 30 -7.31 14.39 0.88
C ALA A 30 -7.25 13.04 1.60
N PHE A 31 -8.38 12.62 2.18
CA PHE A 31 -8.58 11.30 2.80
C PHE A 31 -9.93 10.72 2.38
N GLU A 32 -9.98 9.40 2.19
CA GLU A 32 -11.26 8.71 1.99
C GLU A 32 -12.06 8.72 3.31
N LEU A 33 -13.35 9.03 3.22
CA LEU A 33 -14.23 9.10 4.39
C LEU A 33 -14.50 7.70 4.94
N ASP A 34 -14.08 7.49 6.19
CA ASP A 34 -14.47 6.35 6.99
C ASP A 34 -15.13 6.87 8.28
N GLU A 35 -16.47 6.85 8.31
CA GLU A 35 -17.25 7.33 9.46
C GLU A 35 -16.90 6.59 10.76
N SER A 36 -16.39 5.35 10.68
CA SER A 36 -16.02 4.57 11.85
C SER A 36 -14.73 5.05 12.52
N LYS A 37 -13.90 5.80 11.80
CA LYS A 37 -12.63 6.37 12.29
C LYS A 37 -12.77 7.76 12.87
N LEU A 38 -13.86 8.47 12.57
CA LEU A 38 -14.08 9.83 13.07
C LEU A 38 -14.17 9.87 14.60
N GLU A 39 -13.59 10.89 15.21
CA GLU A 39 -13.52 11.06 16.69
C GLU A 39 -12.77 9.92 17.41
N THR A 40 -11.98 9.12 16.68
CA THR A 40 -11.11 8.08 17.24
C THR A 40 -9.62 8.45 17.10
N ASN A 41 -8.72 7.58 17.56
CA ASN A 41 -7.28 7.75 17.37
C ASN A 41 -6.85 7.56 15.90
N SER A 42 -7.75 7.05 15.05
CA SER A 42 -7.55 6.87 13.61
C SER A 42 -8.13 8.03 12.78
N ASP A 43 -8.65 9.07 13.42
CA ASP A 43 -9.18 10.26 12.72
C ASP A 43 -8.02 11.02 12.04
N PRO A 44 -8.07 11.26 10.71
CA PRO A 44 -7.03 11.99 9.99
C PRO A 44 -6.78 13.41 10.52
N ILE A 45 -7.69 13.98 11.32
CA ILE A 45 -7.49 15.27 11.97
C ILE A 45 -6.20 15.32 12.80
N HIS A 46 -5.78 14.21 13.43
CA HIS A 46 -4.54 14.19 14.23
C HIS A 46 -3.29 14.37 13.36
N LEU A 47 -3.31 13.84 12.13
CA LEU A 47 -2.25 14.11 11.15
C LEU A 47 -2.26 15.60 10.73
N ALA A 48 -3.43 16.20 10.54
CA ALA A 48 -3.54 17.61 10.23
C ALA A 48 -2.99 18.50 11.38
N GLU A 49 -3.32 18.16 12.62
CA GLU A 49 -2.78 18.85 13.81
C GLU A 49 -1.26 18.76 13.88
N PHE A 50 -0.70 17.56 13.69
CA PHE A 50 0.74 17.36 13.63
C PHE A 50 1.41 18.19 12.53
N LEU A 51 0.90 18.11 11.29
CA LEU A 51 1.45 18.86 10.16
C LEU A 51 1.31 20.37 10.36
N SER A 52 0.25 20.85 11.02
CA SER A 52 0.05 22.25 11.35
C SER A 52 1.14 22.77 12.30
N ILE A 53 1.50 21.98 13.32
CA ILE A 53 2.59 22.29 14.24
C ILE A 53 3.94 22.33 13.50
N GLU A 54 4.23 21.31 12.70
CA GLU A 54 5.52 21.17 12.02
C GLU A 54 5.72 22.20 10.88
N LEU A 55 4.64 22.56 10.16
CA LEU A 55 4.71 23.50 9.04
C LEU A 55 4.46 24.95 9.45
N GLY A 56 3.81 25.19 10.59
CA GLY A 56 3.45 26.52 11.06
C GLY A 56 2.35 27.21 10.23
N ILE A 57 1.52 26.43 9.54
CA ILE A 57 0.37 26.89 8.73
C ILE A 57 -0.87 26.06 9.06
N ASN A 58 -2.05 26.50 8.63
CA ASN A 58 -3.24 25.68 8.78
C ASN A 58 -3.15 24.40 7.93
N VAL A 59 -3.67 23.30 8.45
CA VAL A 59 -3.83 22.05 7.71
C VAL A 59 -5.25 21.56 7.89
N SER A 60 -5.92 21.21 6.80
CA SER A 60 -7.30 20.72 6.80
C SER A 60 -7.43 19.40 6.03
N ILE A 61 -8.40 18.60 6.46
CA ILE A 61 -8.75 17.33 5.81
C ILE A 61 -9.89 17.57 4.82
N HIS A 62 -9.66 17.17 3.57
CA HIS A 62 -10.68 17.10 2.53
C HIS A 62 -11.14 15.66 2.38
N TYR A 63 -12.35 15.37 2.85
CA TYR A 63 -12.93 14.03 2.76
C TYR A 63 -13.49 13.76 1.37
N VAL A 64 -13.11 12.63 0.79
CA VAL A 64 -13.60 12.12 -0.49
C VAL A 64 -14.26 10.75 -0.30
N ASN A 65 -15.06 10.30 -1.27
CA ASN A 65 -15.80 9.04 -1.18
C ASN A 65 -15.14 7.89 -1.95
N SER A 66 -14.03 8.16 -2.64
CA SER A 66 -13.28 7.14 -3.37
C SER A 66 -11.87 7.60 -3.71
N GLN A 67 -10.99 6.64 -3.98
CA GLN A 67 -9.65 6.88 -4.51
C GLN A 67 -9.66 7.66 -5.84
N SER A 68 -10.68 7.49 -6.70
CA SER A 68 -10.82 8.25 -7.95
C SER A 68 -11.11 9.73 -7.68
N GLU A 69 -11.98 10.02 -6.71
CA GLU A 69 -12.27 11.39 -6.26
C GLU A 69 -11.05 12.00 -5.58
N MET A 70 -10.26 11.20 -4.85
CA MET A 70 -8.96 11.65 -4.32
C MET A 70 -8.02 12.11 -5.44
N ILE A 71 -7.85 11.30 -6.49
CA ILE A 71 -7.01 11.65 -7.64
C ILE A 71 -7.50 12.95 -8.29
N GLU A 72 -8.81 13.08 -8.53
CA GLU A 72 -9.42 14.28 -9.12
C GLU A 72 -9.22 15.53 -8.24
N SER A 73 -9.37 15.41 -6.92
CA SER A 73 -9.18 16.52 -5.99
C SER A 73 -7.73 17.03 -5.99
N ILE A 74 -6.74 16.14 -6.08
CA ILE A 74 -5.32 16.50 -6.18
C ILE A 74 -5.02 17.10 -7.57
N GLU A 75 -5.59 16.52 -8.62
CA GLU A 75 -5.41 17.00 -10.00
C GLU A 75 -5.94 18.42 -10.18
N THR A 76 -7.15 18.70 -9.68
CA THR A 76 -7.81 20.00 -9.78
C THR A 76 -7.27 21.04 -8.80
N GLY A 77 -6.52 20.61 -7.78
CA GLY A 77 -5.96 21.47 -6.73
C GLY A 77 -6.94 21.80 -5.60
N GLU A 78 -8.05 21.07 -5.48
CA GLU A 78 -8.92 21.09 -4.30
C GLU A 78 -8.19 20.51 -3.08
N ALA A 79 -7.33 19.51 -3.30
CA ALA A 79 -6.36 19.02 -2.34
C ALA A 79 -4.93 19.20 -2.85
N HIS A 80 -3.97 19.31 -1.94
CA HIS A 80 -2.56 19.45 -2.30
C HIS A 80 -1.83 18.10 -2.33
N ILE A 81 -2.17 17.23 -1.37
CA ILE A 81 -1.63 15.88 -1.26
C ILE A 81 -2.75 14.89 -0.89
N GLY A 82 -2.52 13.61 -1.14
CA GLY A 82 -3.33 12.51 -0.60
C GLY A 82 -2.52 11.21 -0.55
N PHE A 83 -3.03 10.22 0.18
CA PHE A 83 -2.40 8.92 0.35
C PHE A 83 -3.13 7.89 -0.50
N LEU A 84 -2.44 7.30 -1.49
CA LEU A 84 -3.06 6.43 -2.47
C LEU A 84 -2.38 5.05 -2.53
N PRO A 85 -3.13 3.94 -2.56
CA PRO A 85 -2.56 2.62 -2.71
C PRO A 85 -1.91 2.45 -4.09
N SER A 86 -1.18 1.36 -4.28
CA SER A 86 -0.30 1.14 -5.42
C SER A 86 -0.96 1.33 -6.79
N SER A 87 -2.17 0.77 -6.99
CA SER A 87 -2.90 0.84 -8.26
C SER A 87 -3.36 2.26 -8.57
N SER A 88 -3.94 2.94 -7.59
CA SER A 88 -4.45 4.31 -7.75
C SER A 88 -3.33 5.33 -7.86
N SER A 89 -2.20 5.10 -7.19
CA SER A 89 -0.97 5.87 -7.38
C SER A 89 -0.42 5.75 -8.80
N LEU A 90 -0.43 4.54 -9.38
CA LEU A 90 -0.05 4.35 -10.78
C LEU A 90 -0.98 5.11 -11.74
N ILE A 91 -2.30 5.01 -11.53
CA ILE A 91 -3.30 5.75 -12.31
C ILE A 91 -3.05 7.25 -12.21
N GLY A 92 -2.89 7.77 -10.99
CA GLY A 92 -2.60 9.18 -10.74
C GLY A 92 -1.33 9.64 -11.47
N TRP A 93 -0.26 8.84 -11.43
CA TRP A 93 0.99 9.18 -12.11
C TRP A 93 0.89 9.12 -13.64
N LYS A 94 0.28 8.06 -14.19
CA LYS A 94 0.29 7.82 -15.65
C LYS A 94 -0.81 8.56 -16.40
N LEU A 95 -1.96 8.77 -15.78
CA LEU A 95 -3.16 9.31 -16.45
C LEU A 95 -3.52 10.72 -15.99
N HIS A 96 -3.14 11.12 -14.76
CA HIS A 96 -3.54 12.40 -14.16
C HIS A 96 -2.36 13.35 -13.86
N ASN A 97 -1.17 13.05 -14.39
CA ASN A 97 0.06 13.85 -14.22
C ASN A 97 0.45 14.14 -12.75
N LEU A 98 -0.01 13.29 -11.82
CA LEU A 98 0.40 13.38 -10.43
C LEU A 98 1.82 12.81 -10.25
N SER A 99 2.39 13.01 -9.08
CA SER A 99 3.71 12.47 -8.74
C SER A 99 3.79 12.03 -7.29
N VAL A 100 4.73 11.13 -7.01
CA VAL A 100 5.00 10.63 -5.66
C VAL A 100 5.96 11.58 -4.94
N LEU A 101 5.59 11.97 -3.72
CA LEU A 101 6.41 12.74 -2.80
C LEU A 101 7.20 11.85 -1.83
N GLY A 102 6.58 10.75 -1.40
CA GLY A 102 7.11 9.79 -0.45
C GLY A 102 6.28 8.51 -0.44
N ALA A 103 6.79 7.48 0.22
CA ALA A 103 6.12 6.19 0.37
C ALA A 103 6.00 5.83 1.85
N ILE A 104 4.88 5.23 2.22
CA ILE A 104 4.63 4.71 3.56
C ILE A 104 5.35 3.36 3.69
N GLN A 105 6.05 3.13 4.79
CA GLN A 105 6.66 1.84 5.11
C GLN A 105 5.63 0.93 5.75
N ASN A 106 5.54 -0.33 5.32
CA ASN A 106 4.67 -1.31 5.95
C ASN A 106 5.18 -1.69 7.34
N LYS A 107 4.51 -2.63 8.02
CA LYS A 107 4.87 -3.15 9.34
C LYS A 107 6.29 -3.75 9.39
N ASP A 108 6.75 -4.32 8.27
CA ASP A 108 8.10 -4.87 8.08
C ASP A 108 9.16 -3.81 7.72
N GLN A 109 8.78 -2.53 7.69
CA GLN A 109 9.60 -1.38 7.31
C GLN A 109 9.99 -1.32 5.81
N LEU A 110 9.46 -2.19 4.96
CA LEU A 110 9.65 -2.12 3.53
C LEU A 110 8.63 -1.18 2.87
N THR A 111 8.95 -0.71 1.66
CA THR A 111 8.03 0.08 0.82
C THR A 111 7.45 -0.74 -0.33
N GLN A 112 7.37 -2.06 -0.13
CA GLN A 112 6.94 -3.04 -1.10
C GLN A 112 6.08 -4.08 -0.37
N ARG A 113 5.03 -4.56 -1.02
CA ARG A 113 4.18 -5.65 -0.56
C ARG A 113 4.26 -6.80 -1.54
N TYR A 114 4.13 -8.01 -1.04
CA TYR A 114 4.22 -9.21 -1.84
C TYR A 114 2.84 -9.80 -2.14
N SER A 115 2.65 -10.27 -3.38
CA SER A 115 1.50 -11.09 -3.73
C SER A 115 1.91 -12.55 -3.69
N MET A 116 1.09 -13.40 -3.08
CA MET A 116 1.32 -14.82 -2.94
C MET A 116 0.24 -15.64 -3.65
N ALA A 117 0.60 -16.87 -4.01
CA ALA A 117 -0.35 -17.88 -4.48
C ALA A 117 -0.63 -18.88 -3.35
N LEU A 118 -1.89 -19.01 -2.96
CA LEU A 118 -2.36 -19.92 -1.93
C LEU A 118 -3.12 -21.08 -2.55
N VAL A 119 -2.88 -22.27 -2.03
CA VAL A 119 -3.59 -23.51 -2.38
C VAL A 119 -3.91 -24.30 -1.12
N SER A 120 -4.78 -25.31 -1.23
CA SER A 120 -4.95 -26.29 -0.15
C SER A 120 -3.71 -27.19 -0.05
N ASN A 121 -3.21 -27.40 1.17
CA ASN A 121 -2.06 -28.27 1.44
C ASN A 121 -2.30 -29.76 1.11
N LEU A 122 -3.57 -30.17 0.90
CA LEU A 122 -3.96 -31.53 0.51
C LEU A 122 -4.09 -31.70 -1.01
N GLY A 123 -3.98 -30.61 -1.78
CA GLY A 123 -4.20 -30.60 -3.22
C GLY A 123 -3.02 -31.12 -4.05
N GLU A 124 -3.28 -31.37 -5.34
CA GLU A 124 -2.25 -31.78 -6.30
C GLU A 124 -1.18 -30.71 -6.47
N LEU A 125 -1.55 -29.42 -6.44
CA LEU A 125 -0.63 -28.29 -6.53
C LEU A 125 0.32 -28.22 -5.33
N ALA A 126 -0.17 -28.53 -4.13
CA ALA A 126 0.67 -28.62 -2.93
C ALA A 126 1.66 -29.77 -3.02
N THR A 127 1.22 -30.92 -3.53
CA THR A 127 2.11 -32.07 -3.76
C THR A 127 3.21 -31.71 -4.76
N ALA A 128 2.84 -31.10 -5.89
CA ALA A 128 3.78 -30.64 -6.92
C ALA A 128 4.82 -29.64 -6.39
N SER A 129 4.45 -28.79 -5.42
CA SER A 129 5.39 -27.83 -4.83
C SER A 129 6.51 -28.47 -3.99
N SER A 130 6.37 -29.74 -3.59
CA SER A 130 7.26 -30.40 -2.63
C SER A 130 7.79 -31.77 -3.08
N ASP A 131 7.40 -32.23 -4.27
CA ASP A 131 7.79 -33.55 -4.79
C ASP A 131 9.21 -33.61 -5.38
N ASN A 132 9.86 -32.45 -5.60
CA ASN A 132 11.16 -32.29 -6.26
C ASN A 132 11.21 -32.89 -7.69
N GLU A 133 10.07 -33.02 -8.37
CA GLU A 133 9.99 -33.57 -9.71
C GLU A 133 9.91 -32.43 -10.75
N SER A 134 10.87 -32.37 -11.67
CA SER A 134 10.91 -31.30 -12.68
C SER A 134 9.76 -31.35 -13.69
N SER A 135 8.97 -32.42 -13.69
CA SER A 135 7.80 -32.61 -14.57
C SER A 135 6.49 -32.08 -13.99
N THR A 136 6.46 -31.72 -12.70
CA THR A 136 5.28 -31.31 -11.95
C THR A 136 5.52 -29.93 -11.36
N ASP A 137 5.49 -28.93 -12.24
CA ASP A 137 5.52 -27.54 -11.81
C ASP A 137 4.12 -27.09 -11.38
N PRO A 138 3.94 -26.59 -10.14
CA PRO A 138 2.62 -26.22 -9.64
C PRO A 138 1.98 -25.08 -10.45
N PHE A 139 2.75 -24.10 -10.94
CA PHE A 139 2.22 -23.01 -11.75
C PHE A 139 1.79 -23.50 -13.12
N ALA A 140 2.56 -24.37 -13.77
CA ALA A 140 2.16 -25.01 -15.03
C ALA A 140 0.87 -25.85 -14.85
N MET A 141 0.74 -26.54 -13.72
CA MET A 141 -0.44 -27.35 -13.39
C MET A 141 -1.69 -26.51 -13.10
N MET A 142 -1.58 -25.20 -12.90
CA MET A 142 -2.74 -24.31 -12.74
C MET A 142 -3.54 -24.14 -14.05
N GLN A 143 -2.95 -24.47 -15.21
CA GLN A 143 -3.61 -24.30 -16.50
C GLN A 143 -4.95 -25.07 -16.54
N GLY A 144 -6.03 -24.35 -16.85
CA GLY A 144 -7.40 -24.89 -16.90
C GLY A 144 -8.07 -25.13 -15.55
N ARG A 145 -7.39 -24.91 -14.41
CA ARG A 145 -8.00 -25.01 -13.06
C ARG A 145 -8.77 -23.76 -12.69
N VAL A 146 -9.69 -23.90 -11.73
CA VAL A 146 -10.49 -22.77 -11.24
C VAL A 146 -9.68 -21.98 -10.21
N SER A 147 -9.57 -20.68 -10.44
CA SER A 147 -8.92 -19.73 -9.54
C SER A 147 -9.85 -18.57 -9.19
N CYS A 148 -9.77 -18.10 -7.95
CA CYS A 148 -10.47 -16.90 -7.48
C CYS A 148 -9.50 -15.75 -7.27
N PHE A 149 -9.86 -14.58 -7.81
CA PHE A 149 -9.06 -13.36 -7.72
C PHE A 149 -9.76 -12.30 -6.87
N THR A 150 -8.96 -11.43 -6.28
CA THR A 150 -9.40 -10.26 -5.49
C THR A 150 -10.29 -9.29 -6.28
N GLY A 151 -10.15 -9.23 -7.60
CA GLY A 151 -10.95 -8.37 -8.46
C GLY A 151 -10.61 -6.88 -8.29
N SER A 152 -11.58 -6.01 -8.54
CA SER A 152 -11.38 -4.55 -8.58
C SER A 152 -11.07 -3.90 -7.23
N GLN A 153 -11.33 -4.59 -6.11
CA GLN A 153 -11.03 -4.09 -4.77
C GLN A 153 -9.52 -4.12 -4.48
N SER A 154 -8.81 -5.11 -5.00
CA SER A 154 -7.34 -5.15 -4.92
C SER A 154 -6.77 -5.65 -6.25
N PRO A 155 -6.80 -4.80 -7.31
CA PRO A 155 -6.49 -5.23 -8.68
C PRO A 155 -5.06 -5.73 -8.83
N ILE A 156 -4.17 -5.33 -7.91
CA ILE A 156 -2.76 -5.72 -7.92
C ILE A 156 -2.57 -7.22 -7.73
N HIS A 157 -3.35 -7.87 -6.86
CA HIS A 157 -3.34 -9.32 -6.65
C HIS A 157 -4.07 -10.09 -7.77
N THR A 158 -4.68 -9.36 -8.72
CA THR A 158 -5.16 -9.93 -9.99
C THR A 158 -4.12 -9.81 -11.09
N ILE A 159 -3.42 -8.68 -11.18
CA ILE A 159 -2.46 -8.39 -12.25
C ILE A 159 -1.13 -9.13 -12.05
N LEU A 160 -0.57 -9.12 -10.83
CA LEU A 160 0.74 -9.71 -10.55
C LEU A 160 0.84 -11.20 -10.88
N PRO A 161 -0.13 -12.07 -10.52
CA PRO A 161 -0.07 -13.48 -10.91
C PRO A 161 -0.05 -13.70 -12.42
N ILE A 162 -0.82 -12.91 -13.17
CA ILE A 162 -0.84 -13.01 -14.63
C ILE A 162 0.49 -12.57 -15.22
N HIS A 163 1.05 -11.46 -14.74
CA HIS A 163 2.40 -11.04 -15.11
C HIS A 163 3.44 -12.13 -14.84
N TYR A 164 3.40 -12.76 -13.66
CA TYR A 164 4.31 -13.86 -13.31
C TYR A 164 4.22 -15.04 -14.27
N LEU A 165 3.00 -15.43 -14.66
CA LEU A 165 2.80 -16.50 -15.63
C LEU A 165 3.35 -16.16 -17.02
N ILE A 166 3.27 -14.89 -17.43
CA ILE A 166 3.81 -14.43 -18.71
C ILE A 166 5.34 -14.40 -18.69
N GLU A 167 5.94 -13.77 -17.67
CA GLU A 167 7.39 -13.62 -17.56
C GLU A 167 8.12 -14.96 -17.41
N ASN A 168 7.47 -15.96 -16.81
CA ASN A 168 8.04 -17.31 -16.67
C ASN A 168 7.62 -18.27 -17.81
N GLU A 169 7.09 -17.74 -18.91
CA GLU A 169 6.72 -18.51 -20.12
C GLU A 169 5.64 -19.58 -19.93
N TYR A 170 4.91 -19.57 -18.80
CA TYR A 170 3.75 -20.45 -18.60
C TYR A 170 2.56 -20.04 -19.46
N TYR A 171 2.43 -18.74 -19.74
CA TYR A 171 1.31 -18.18 -20.48
C TYR A 171 1.73 -17.16 -21.53
N SER A 172 1.18 -17.27 -22.73
CA SER A 172 1.35 -16.29 -23.81
C SER A 172 -0.03 -15.81 -24.27
N PRO A 173 -0.62 -14.79 -23.61
CA PRO A 173 -1.94 -14.29 -23.96
C PRO A 173 -1.96 -13.66 -25.35
N ASN A 174 -3.12 -13.68 -26.00
CA ASN A 174 -3.35 -12.90 -27.20
C ASN A 174 -3.34 -11.41 -26.85
N GLN A 175 -2.66 -10.59 -27.64
CA GLN A 175 -2.41 -9.17 -27.33
C GLN A 175 -3.55 -8.19 -27.68
N GLU A 176 -4.70 -8.67 -28.16
CA GLU A 176 -5.76 -7.79 -28.66
C GLU A 176 -6.81 -7.45 -27.61
N ASN A 177 -6.82 -6.22 -27.09
CA ASN A 177 -7.92 -5.54 -26.39
C ASN A 177 -8.93 -6.46 -25.67
N VAL A 178 -8.43 -7.29 -24.75
CA VAL A 178 -9.25 -8.19 -23.96
C VAL A 178 -9.44 -7.61 -22.56
N GLU A 179 -10.63 -7.79 -21.99
CA GLU A 179 -10.83 -7.55 -20.56
C GLU A 179 -9.94 -8.52 -19.76
N ILE A 180 -9.43 -8.09 -18.61
CA ILE A 180 -8.51 -8.92 -17.81
C ILE A 180 -9.08 -10.29 -17.44
N ILE A 181 -10.40 -10.42 -17.31
CA ILE A 181 -11.06 -11.70 -17.04
C ILE A 181 -10.89 -12.71 -18.19
N GLU A 182 -10.84 -12.24 -19.43
CA GLU A 182 -10.60 -13.12 -20.57
C GLU A 182 -9.12 -13.51 -20.66
N THR A 183 -8.20 -12.61 -20.29
CA THR A 183 -6.78 -12.94 -20.10
C THR A 183 -6.63 -14.03 -19.04
N ILE A 184 -7.32 -13.91 -17.91
CA ILE A 184 -7.36 -14.92 -16.84
C ILE A 184 -7.89 -16.26 -17.37
N ARG A 185 -9.07 -16.26 -18.00
CA ARG A 185 -9.70 -17.48 -18.54
C ARG A 185 -8.97 -18.10 -19.72
N GLY A 186 -8.04 -17.38 -20.35
CA GLY A 186 -7.18 -17.94 -21.38
C GLY A 186 -6.11 -18.90 -20.83
N TYR A 187 -5.73 -18.75 -19.55
CA TYR A 187 -4.81 -19.67 -18.87
C TYR A 187 -5.55 -20.59 -17.88
N PHE A 188 -6.35 -19.99 -17.00
CA PHE A 188 -7.16 -20.69 -16.01
C PHE A 188 -8.47 -21.21 -16.61
N GLY A 189 -9.23 -21.98 -15.85
CA GLY A 189 -10.52 -22.51 -16.29
C GLY A 189 -11.57 -21.40 -16.48
N ASN A 190 -12.53 -21.61 -17.38
CA ASN A 190 -13.63 -20.66 -17.65
C ASN A 190 -14.50 -20.31 -16.44
N GLN A 191 -14.48 -21.15 -15.40
CA GLN A 191 -15.19 -20.92 -14.14
C GLN A 191 -14.44 -19.94 -13.20
N SER A 192 -13.20 -19.58 -13.53
CA SER A 192 -12.45 -18.56 -12.80
C SER A 192 -13.17 -17.21 -12.87
N SER A 193 -13.12 -16.50 -11.75
CA SER A 193 -13.91 -15.29 -11.54
C SER A 193 -13.07 -14.18 -10.92
N LEU A 194 -13.39 -12.94 -11.30
CA LEU A 194 -13.11 -11.77 -10.49
C LEU A 194 -14.26 -11.66 -9.50
N LEU A 195 -13.97 -11.71 -8.21
CA LEU A 195 -15.01 -11.63 -7.20
C LEU A 195 -15.58 -10.20 -7.17
N SER A 196 -16.82 -10.04 -7.64
CA SER A 196 -17.48 -8.74 -7.74
C SER A 196 -18.98 -8.79 -7.44
N SER A 197 -19.49 -9.87 -6.82
CA SER A 197 -20.93 -10.09 -6.62
C SER A 197 -21.39 -9.73 -5.21
N SER A 198 -22.63 -9.25 -5.06
CA SER A 198 -23.21 -8.84 -3.77
C SER A 198 -23.44 -9.97 -2.76
N SER A 199 -23.29 -11.24 -3.18
CA SER A 199 -23.47 -12.42 -2.32
C SER A 199 -22.16 -13.09 -1.89
N THR A 200 -21.02 -12.66 -2.43
CA THR A 200 -19.68 -13.18 -2.10
C THR A 200 -18.78 -12.03 -1.68
N PRO A 201 -17.98 -12.15 -0.62
CA PRO A 201 -16.99 -11.13 -0.29
C PRO A 201 -16.09 -10.85 -1.52
N ALA A 202 -15.78 -9.58 -1.77
CA ALA A 202 -14.80 -9.18 -2.80
C ALA A 202 -13.43 -8.97 -2.15
N GLY A 203 -12.38 -8.73 -2.95
CA GLY A 203 -11.04 -8.52 -2.41
C GLY A 203 -10.43 -9.80 -1.84
N GLU A 204 -9.53 -9.63 -0.87
CA GLU A 204 -8.76 -10.74 -0.29
C GLU A 204 -9.63 -11.70 0.51
N VAL A 205 -10.57 -11.19 1.31
CA VAL A 205 -11.58 -11.99 2.03
C VAL A 205 -12.26 -12.97 1.07
N GLY A 206 -12.70 -12.47 -0.09
CA GLY A 206 -13.36 -13.28 -1.10
C GLY A 206 -12.46 -14.35 -1.71
N ALA A 207 -11.22 -13.97 -2.03
CA ALA A 207 -10.27 -14.89 -2.64
C ALA A 207 -9.94 -16.05 -1.68
N ILE A 208 -9.70 -15.74 -0.39
CA ILE A 208 -9.44 -16.75 0.64
C ILE A 208 -10.69 -17.60 0.87
N SER A 209 -11.88 -17.01 1.02
CA SER A 209 -13.12 -17.77 1.26
C SER A 209 -13.43 -18.72 0.10
N CYS A 210 -13.20 -18.29 -1.14
CA CYS A 210 -13.37 -19.13 -2.32
C CYS A 210 -12.43 -20.35 -2.33
N LEU A 211 -11.21 -20.22 -1.80
CA LEU A 211 -10.30 -21.35 -1.60
C LEU A 211 -10.79 -22.25 -0.46
N SER A 212 -11.18 -21.67 0.67
CA SER A 212 -11.62 -22.42 1.86
C SER A 212 -12.88 -23.25 1.63
N GLU A 213 -13.82 -22.73 0.83
CA GLU A 213 -15.07 -23.41 0.50
C GLU A 213 -14.92 -24.43 -0.64
N ASN A 214 -13.69 -24.70 -1.11
CA ASN A 214 -13.36 -25.56 -2.24
C ASN A 214 -14.07 -25.15 -3.56
N VAL A 215 -14.35 -23.86 -3.74
CA VAL A 215 -14.88 -23.31 -5.00
C VAL A 215 -13.76 -23.15 -6.03
N SER A 216 -12.55 -22.83 -5.55
CA SER A 216 -11.32 -22.77 -6.35
C SER A 216 -10.23 -23.62 -5.71
N GLU A 217 -9.22 -23.96 -6.50
CA GLU A 217 -8.01 -24.63 -5.99
C GLU A 217 -6.89 -23.63 -5.65
N ILE A 218 -7.06 -22.37 -6.06
CA ILE A 218 -6.04 -21.33 -6.08
C ILE A 218 -6.66 -19.99 -5.68
N ALA A 219 -6.02 -19.30 -4.75
CA ALA A 219 -6.28 -17.90 -4.42
C ALA A 219 -4.99 -17.08 -4.55
N PHE A 220 -5.10 -15.85 -5.04
CA PHE A 220 -3.99 -14.90 -5.07
C PHE A 220 -4.31 -13.71 -4.17
N VAL A 221 -3.45 -13.45 -3.18
CA VAL A 221 -3.67 -12.43 -2.14
C VAL A 221 -2.35 -11.81 -1.70
N GLY A 222 -2.41 -10.76 -0.87
CA GLY A 222 -1.25 -10.23 -0.15
C GLY A 222 -0.68 -11.23 0.86
N GLU A 223 0.56 -11.03 1.24
CA GLU A 223 1.28 -11.90 2.19
C GLU A 223 0.66 -11.95 3.58
N ASP A 224 0.15 -10.82 4.07
CA ASP A 224 -0.46 -10.69 5.40
C ASP A 224 -1.94 -11.09 5.40
N ALA A 225 -2.55 -11.32 4.22
CA ALA A 225 -3.99 -11.49 4.08
C ALA A 225 -4.55 -12.70 4.85
N LEU A 226 -3.79 -13.79 4.98
CA LEU A 226 -4.22 -14.94 5.80
C LEU A 226 -4.22 -14.60 7.29
N GLU A 227 -3.20 -13.89 7.76
CA GLU A 227 -3.09 -13.50 9.16
C GLU A 227 -4.21 -12.53 9.53
N GLU A 228 -4.42 -11.52 8.70
CA GLU A 228 -5.41 -10.47 8.91
C GLU A 228 -6.85 -10.98 8.85
N ASN A 229 -7.14 -12.05 8.10
CA ASN A 229 -8.53 -12.50 7.87
C ASN A 229 -8.87 -13.85 8.54
N CYS A 230 -7.90 -14.73 8.77
CA CYS A 230 -8.13 -16.09 9.26
C CYS A 230 -7.28 -16.48 10.48
N ASN A 231 -6.46 -15.58 11.04
CA ASN A 231 -5.68 -15.85 12.25
C ASN A 231 -5.76 -14.70 13.25
N GLN A 232 -6.98 -14.27 13.57
CA GLN A 232 -7.19 -13.16 14.48
C GLN A 232 -7.13 -13.64 15.93
N GLU A 233 -6.01 -13.42 16.63
CA GLU A 233 -5.79 -13.91 18.01
C GLU A 233 -6.88 -13.48 19.02
N GLU A 234 -7.59 -12.38 18.73
CA GLU A 234 -8.59 -11.75 19.62
C GLU A 234 -10.06 -12.03 19.23
N GLN A 235 -10.32 -12.72 18.12
CA GLN A 235 -11.67 -13.03 17.64
C GLN A 235 -11.77 -14.51 17.23
N GLU A 236 -12.97 -15.11 17.32
CA GLU A 236 -13.18 -16.39 16.64
C GLU A 236 -12.94 -16.17 15.14
N ASN A 237 -12.05 -16.97 14.55
CA ASN A 237 -11.84 -16.96 13.11
C ASN A 237 -13.18 -17.07 12.40
N GLN A 238 -13.30 -16.43 11.24
CA GLN A 238 -14.52 -16.51 10.47
C GLN A 238 -14.83 -17.98 10.16
N ASP A 239 -16.10 -18.38 10.27
CA ASP A 239 -16.54 -19.78 10.14
C ASP A 239 -16.16 -20.45 8.80
N TRP A 240 -15.86 -19.65 7.79
CA TRP A 240 -15.46 -20.10 6.46
C TRP A 240 -13.95 -20.31 6.32
N CYS A 241 -13.10 -19.90 7.26
CA CYS A 241 -11.68 -20.17 7.22
C CYS A 241 -11.40 -21.67 7.42
N MET A 242 -10.46 -22.22 6.66
CA MET A 242 -9.85 -23.51 6.97
C MET A 242 -8.90 -23.36 8.17
N GLU A 243 -8.44 -24.48 8.72
CA GLU A 243 -7.34 -24.43 9.68
C GLU A 243 -6.10 -23.84 9.01
N ILE A 244 -5.32 -23.03 9.74
CA ILE A 244 -4.19 -22.29 9.16
C ILE A 244 -3.15 -23.22 8.51
N ASP A 245 -2.95 -24.42 9.06
CA ASP A 245 -2.03 -25.40 8.50
C ASP A 245 -2.53 -26.05 7.19
N GLN A 246 -3.79 -25.84 6.82
CA GLN A 246 -4.40 -26.32 5.57
C GLN A 246 -4.18 -25.38 4.39
N TYR A 247 -3.75 -24.14 4.62
CA TYR A 247 -3.28 -23.26 3.57
C TYR A 247 -1.80 -23.52 3.29
N LEU A 248 -1.44 -23.59 2.02
CA LEU A 248 -0.06 -23.65 1.57
C LEU A 248 0.21 -22.52 0.59
N SER A 249 1.26 -21.72 0.88
CA SER A 249 1.79 -20.77 -0.08
C SER A 249 2.73 -21.46 -1.06
N LEU A 250 2.48 -21.28 -2.36
CA LEU A 250 3.39 -21.68 -3.43
C LEU A 250 4.53 -20.67 -3.64
N GLY A 251 4.57 -19.62 -2.81
CA GLY A 251 5.55 -18.56 -2.88
C GLY A 251 5.01 -17.28 -3.50
N GLN A 252 5.94 -16.34 -3.68
CA GLN A 252 5.67 -15.01 -4.17
C GLN A 252 5.46 -15.01 -5.71
N VAL A 253 4.38 -14.39 -6.15
CA VAL A 253 4.03 -14.21 -7.58
C VAL A 253 4.14 -12.75 -8.04
N GLY A 254 4.60 -11.84 -7.19
CA GLY A 254 4.90 -10.48 -7.61
C GLY A 254 5.16 -9.53 -6.46
N VAL A 255 5.49 -8.29 -6.83
CA VAL A 255 5.75 -7.18 -5.90
C VAL A 255 4.89 -6.00 -6.30
N SER A 256 4.28 -5.35 -5.32
CA SER A 256 3.67 -4.04 -5.49
C SER A 256 4.34 -3.02 -4.58
N PRO A 257 4.40 -1.74 -4.96
CA PRO A 257 4.82 -0.69 -4.05
C PRO A 257 3.80 -0.51 -2.91
N SER A 258 4.26 -0.02 -1.77
CA SER A 258 3.38 0.42 -0.69
C SER A 258 2.64 1.73 -1.04
N GLU A 259 1.75 2.15 -0.14
CA GLU A 259 0.99 3.40 -0.27
C GLU A 259 1.91 4.61 -0.51
N SER A 260 1.45 5.52 -1.39
CA SER A 260 2.22 6.68 -1.82
C SER A 260 1.57 7.99 -1.37
N VAL A 261 2.40 8.96 -1.01
CA VAL A 261 1.97 10.35 -0.85
C VAL A 261 1.99 11.00 -2.23
N MET A 262 0.82 11.24 -2.80
CA MET A 262 0.63 11.77 -4.14
C MET A 262 0.40 13.29 -4.11
N TYR A 263 0.90 14.00 -5.11
CA TYR A 263 0.71 15.46 -5.28
C TYR A 263 0.67 15.84 -6.76
N ASN A 264 0.18 17.04 -7.08
CA ASN A 264 0.24 17.61 -8.43
C ASN A 264 1.43 18.59 -8.57
N PRO A 265 2.45 18.29 -9.40
CA PRO A 265 3.61 19.18 -9.61
C PRO A 265 3.28 20.53 -10.23
N SER A 266 2.11 20.66 -10.87
CA SER A 266 1.68 21.89 -11.52
C SER A 266 1.05 22.89 -10.54
N THR A 267 0.52 22.41 -9.41
CA THR A 267 -0.16 23.23 -8.39
C THR A 267 0.67 23.41 -7.13
N LEU A 268 1.50 22.43 -6.76
CA LEU A 268 2.31 22.45 -5.54
C LEU A 268 3.80 22.73 -5.83
N ASP A 269 4.28 23.91 -5.41
CA ASP A 269 5.62 24.38 -5.72
C ASP A 269 6.73 23.57 -5.01
N SER A 270 7.98 23.66 -5.50
CA SER A 270 9.12 22.89 -4.95
C SER A 270 9.41 23.14 -3.46
N ARG A 271 9.19 24.37 -2.96
CA ARG A 271 9.46 24.68 -1.54
C ARG A 271 8.41 24.06 -0.65
N SER A 272 7.13 24.18 -1.01
CA SER A 272 6.04 23.55 -0.26
C SER A 272 6.18 22.03 -0.25
N ARG A 273 6.50 21.42 -1.39
CA ARG A 273 6.80 19.97 -1.47
C ARG A 273 7.90 19.53 -0.50
N ALA A 274 9.01 20.27 -0.48
CA ALA A 274 10.11 19.95 0.42
C ALA A 274 9.74 20.13 1.90
N ALA A 275 8.99 21.19 2.24
CA ALA A 275 8.50 21.41 3.60
C ALA A 275 7.56 20.28 4.05
N ILE A 276 6.56 19.93 3.23
CA ILE A 276 5.60 18.86 3.51
C ILE A 276 6.31 17.52 3.68
N LEU A 277 7.21 17.16 2.77
CA LEU A 277 7.97 15.91 2.87
C LEU A 277 8.85 15.88 4.12
N ASN A 278 9.47 17.00 4.50
CA ASN A 278 10.24 17.08 5.73
C ASN A 278 9.37 16.85 6.97
N ALA A 279 8.20 17.50 7.03
CA ALA A 279 7.25 17.33 8.13
C ALA A 279 6.76 15.88 8.24
N LEU A 280 6.39 15.26 7.12
CA LEU A 280 5.99 13.85 7.08
C LEU A 280 7.11 12.91 7.56
N VAL A 281 8.35 13.14 7.14
CA VAL A 281 9.50 12.34 7.58
C VAL A 281 9.83 12.56 9.07
N THR A 282 9.39 13.67 9.69
CA THR A 282 9.53 13.88 11.14
C THR A 282 8.73 12.85 11.95
N LEU A 283 7.64 12.31 11.41
CA LEU A 283 6.84 11.25 12.07
C LEU A 283 7.72 10.07 12.50
N ASN A 284 8.69 9.68 11.67
CA ASN A 284 9.60 8.56 11.91
C ASN A 284 10.45 8.71 13.19
N TYR A 285 10.59 9.93 13.71
CA TYR A 285 11.47 10.25 14.83
C TYR A 285 10.72 10.50 16.13
N GLN A 286 9.38 10.41 16.13
CA GLN A 286 8.58 10.64 17.33
C GLN A 286 7.93 9.35 17.79
N MET A 287 8.04 9.08 19.10
CA MET A 287 7.34 7.97 19.74
C MET A 287 6.62 8.41 21.00
N TYR A 288 5.45 7.87 21.30
CA TYR A 288 4.77 8.15 22.56
C TYR A 288 5.42 7.38 23.72
N LEU A 289 5.76 8.09 24.79
CA LEU A 289 6.19 7.49 26.05
C LEU A 289 5.06 7.57 27.06
N GLU A 290 4.75 6.43 27.69
CA GLU A 290 3.81 6.36 28.81
C GLU A 290 4.55 5.96 30.10
N ASN A 291 4.56 6.86 31.09
CA ASN A 291 5.16 6.63 32.41
C ASN A 291 6.62 6.11 32.36
N TYR A 292 7.38 6.50 31.33
CA TYR A 292 8.74 6.03 31.11
C TYR A 292 9.66 6.55 32.22
N SER A 293 10.19 5.64 33.02
CA SER A 293 11.00 5.97 34.19
C SER A 293 12.46 5.69 33.94
N ARG A 294 13.32 6.70 34.11
CA ARG A 294 14.77 6.51 34.08
C ARG A 294 15.36 6.66 35.49
N PRO A 295 16.13 5.67 35.98
CA PRO A 295 16.69 5.71 37.33
C PRO A 295 17.45 7.02 37.61
N GLY A 296 16.96 7.80 38.57
CA GLY A 296 17.56 9.09 38.96
C GLY A 296 17.15 10.31 38.13
N PHE A 297 16.28 10.16 37.13
CA PHE A 297 15.89 11.25 36.22
C PHE A 297 14.37 11.51 36.17
N GLY A 298 13.56 10.72 36.88
CA GLY A 298 12.11 10.90 36.96
C GLY A 298 11.33 10.07 35.93
N THR A 299 10.04 10.38 35.82
CA THR A 299 9.06 9.74 34.94
C THR A 299 8.64 10.72 33.84
N TYR A 300 8.55 10.25 32.61
CA TYR A 300 8.20 11.06 31.44
C TYR A 300 6.97 10.47 30.74
N THR A 301 6.04 11.34 30.37
CA THR A 301 4.87 11.01 29.54
C THR A 301 4.74 12.08 28.46
N GLY A 302 4.55 11.68 27.21
CA GLY A 302 4.43 12.59 26.06
C GLY A 302 5.17 12.09 24.80
N CYS A 303 5.11 12.86 23.72
CA CYS A 303 5.81 12.54 22.48
C CYS A 303 7.32 12.77 22.66
N TYR A 304 8.10 11.71 22.53
CA TYR A 304 9.55 11.74 22.57
C TYR A 304 10.13 11.81 21.17
N ASP A 305 10.87 12.87 20.89
CA ASP A 305 11.62 13.04 19.65
C ASP A 305 13.04 12.48 19.83
N ILE A 306 13.34 11.41 19.10
CA ILE A 306 14.64 10.71 19.15
C ILE A 306 15.77 11.52 18.53
N SER A 307 15.46 12.48 17.65
CA SER A 307 16.46 13.31 16.98
C SER A 307 16.99 14.41 17.91
N THR A 308 16.14 14.96 18.78
CA THR A 308 16.51 16.00 19.75
C THR A 308 16.65 15.49 21.18
N HIS A 309 16.25 14.25 21.45
CA HIS A 309 16.15 13.63 22.77
C HIS A 309 15.30 14.45 23.76
N LYS A 310 14.18 15.01 23.28
CA LYS A 310 13.25 15.80 24.10
C LYS A 310 11.88 15.14 24.14
N VAL A 311 11.22 15.26 25.29
CA VAL A 311 9.83 14.87 25.48
C VAL A 311 8.98 16.13 25.44
N ASN A 312 8.01 16.16 24.54
CA ASN A 312 6.94 17.16 24.54
C ASN A 312 5.74 16.59 25.31
N SER A 313 5.53 17.10 26.52
CA SER A 313 4.41 16.71 27.39
C SER A 313 3.10 17.42 27.07
N ASP A 314 3.14 18.45 26.23
CA ASP A 314 1.95 19.25 25.88
C ASP A 314 1.17 18.61 24.72
N ASN A 315 1.83 17.75 23.94
CA ASN A 315 1.20 17.02 22.84
C ASN A 315 0.38 15.83 23.37
N ASN A 316 -0.82 15.68 22.82
CA ASN A 316 -1.63 14.49 23.06
C ASN A 316 -0.99 13.25 22.40
N ARG A 317 -1.39 12.06 22.85
CA ARG A 317 -0.85 10.79 22.35
C ARG A 317 -1.10 10.64 20.85
N GLU A 318 -2.31 11.00 20.43
CA GLU A 318 -2.85 10.79 19.08
C GLU A 318 -2.08 11.57 18.01
N ILE A 319 -1.37 12.64 18.39
CA ILE A 319 -0.55 13.46 17.48
C ILE A 319 0.94 13.09 17.49
N CYS A 320 1.34 12.05 18.23
CA CYS A 320 2.72 11.56 18.17
C CYS A 320 2.98 10.78 16.88
N GLY A 321 4.20 10.85 16.38
CA GLY A 321 4.55 10.30 15.06
C GLY A 321 4.25 8.81 14.89
N ASP A 322 4.63 7.97 15.85
CA ASP A 322 4.34 6.54 15.86
C ASP A 322 2.85 6.22 15.90
N GLU A 323 2.07 6.98 16.67
CA GLU A 323 0.62 6.83 16.76
C GLU A 323 -0.08 7.23 15.46
N ILE A 324 0.36 8.31 14.80
CA ILE A 324 -0.14 8.71 13.48
C ILE A 324 0.20 7.66 12.42
N LEU A 325 1.46 7.21 12.40
CA LEU A 325 1.92 6.20 11.45
C LEU A 325 1.10 4.91 11.58
N ASN A 326 0.89 4.43 12.80
CA ASN A 326 0.16 3.21 13.07
C ASN A 326 -1.35 3.36 12.85
N ASN A 327 -1.97 4.39 13.43
CA ASN A 327 -3.44 4.46 13.52
C ASN A 327 -4.09 5.11 12.29
N ILE A 328 -3.36 5.93 11.53
CA ILE A 328 -3.90 6.70 10.39
C ILE A 328 -3.32 6.19 9.07
N LEU A 329 -2.01 5.96 9.00
CA LEU A 329 -1.31 5.63 7.76
C LEU A 329 -1.04 4.12 7.59
N ASP A 330 -1.43 3.29 8.57
CA ASP A 330 -1.20 1.84 8.59
C ASP A 330 0.24 1.45 8.22
N GLY A 331 1.20 2.17 8.82
CA GLY A 331 2.62 2.04 8.50
C GLY A 331 3.54 2.29 9.69
N THR A 332 4.83 2.11 9.47
CA THR A 332 5.88 2.29 10.50
C THR A 332 6.80 3.47 10.25
N GLY A 333 6.67 4.11 9.09
CA GLY A 333 7.47 5.26 8.72
C GLY A 333 7.17 5.76 7.31
N ILE A 334 7.84 6.85 6.93
CA ILE A 334 7.75 7.46 5.60
C ILE A 334 9.15 7.60 5.01
N VAL A 335 9.32 7.14 3.78
CA VAL A 335 10.58 7.22 3.03
C VAL A 335 10.43 8.18 1.86
N ARG A 336 11.49 8.95 1.60
CA ARG A 336 11.57 9.84 0.44
C ARG A 336 11.78 9.02 -0.82
N THR A 337 10.95 9.22 -1.83
CA THR A 337 11.06 8.54 -3.13
C THR A 337 10.46 9.42 -4.22
N ASN A 338 10.47 8.94 -5.46
CA ASN A 338 9.82 9.58 -6.59
C ASN A 338 9.02 8.56 -7.41
N SER A 339 8.20 9.04 -8.35
CA SER A 339 7.29 8.18 -9.10
C SER A 339 8.00 7.05 -9.87
N GLN A 340 9.18 7.32 -10.43
CA GLN A 340 9.92 6.31 -11.19
C GLN A 340 10.52 5.24 -10.28
N GLU A 341 11.10 5.64 -9.14
CA GLU A 341 11.69 4.71 -8.18
C GLU A 341 10.63 3.84 -7.50
N HIS A 342 9.49 4.43 -7.13
CA HIS A 342 8.45 3.74 -6.38
C HIS A 342 7.47 2.96 -7.27
N LEU A 343 6.97 3.58 -8.35
CA LEU A 343 5.91 3.00 -9.19
C LEU A 343 6.44 2.43 -10.52
N GLY A 344 7.73 2.58 -10.82
CA GLY A 344 8.32 2.18 -12.10
C GLY A 344 8.14 0.70 -12.41
N LEU A 345 8.47 -0.18 -11.46
CA LEU A 345 8.30 -1.63 -11.62
C LEU A 345 6.83 -1.99 -11.88
N LEU A 346 5.91 -1.43 -11.10
CA LEU A 346 4.49 -1.68 -11.28
C LEU A 346 3.99 -1.19 -12.66
N SER A 347 4.49 -0.06 -13.14
CA SER A 347 4.19 0.42 -14.49
C SER A 347 4.64 -0.56 -15.57
N GLU A 348 5.77 -1.24 -15.39
CA GLU A 348 6.27 -2.25 -16.33
C GLU A 348 5.37 -3.48 -16.30
N VAL A 349 5.02 -3.98 -15.12
CA VAL A 349 4.09 -5.11 -14.92
C VAL A 349 2.78 -4.87 -15.66
N VAL A 350 2.12 -3.73 -15.42
CA VAL A 350 0.82 -3.42 -16.01
C VAL A 350 0.90 -3.29 -17.54
N SER A 351 2.05 -2.88 -18.09
CA SER A 351 2.24 -2.76 -19.53
C SER A 351 2.32 -4.10 -20.27
N VAL A 352 2.67 -5.18 -19.55
CA VAL A 352 2.80 -6.53 -20.12
C VAL A 352 1.48 -7.30 -20.04
N VAL A 353 0.65 -7.05 -19.04
CA VAL A 353 -0.60 -7.79 -18.81
C VAL A 353 -1.77 -7.22 -19.62
N PRO A 354 -2.33 -7.94 -20.61
CA PRO A 354 -3.47 -7.46 -21.37
C PRO A 354 -4.71 -7.27 -20.50
N GLY A 355 -5.35 -6.11 -20.62
CA GLY A 355 -6.56 -5.74 -19.88
C GLY A 355 -6.31 -5.16 -18.48
N ALA A 356 -5.06 -4.89 -18.10
CA ALA A 356 -4.72 -4.35 -16.78
C ALA A 356 -4.94 -2.83 -16.60
N TYR A 357 -5.28 -2.11 -17.66
CA TYR A 357 -5.61 -0.67 -17.66
C TYR A 357 -7.10 -0.40 -17.81
#